data_AF-A0A941V6R6-F1
#
_entry.id   AF-A0A941V6R6-F1
#
_cell.length_a   1.000
_cell.length_b   1.000
_cell.length_c   1.000
_cell.angle_alpha   90.00
_cell.angle_beta   90.00
_cell.angle_gamma   90.00
#
_symmetry.space_group_name_H-M   'P 1'
#
loop_
_entity.id
_entity.type
_entity.pdbx_description
1 polymer ?
#
loop_
_entity_poly.entity_id
_entity_poly.type
_entity_poly.pdbx_seq_one_letter_code
_entity_poly.pdbx_strand_id
1 'polypeptide(L)'
;MNRRNGARRILRTLGRLAEELADSDDRAFRAGCPMSHYRRSNVTGATFFFTVAMHRRQPILTDEPFRRALRDAVREVREDMPFAIDAWVLLPDHLHCIWTLPSNDADFGRRWGCIKRLVTRAVAADYEQADWRTPSRITRRESTIWQRRFWEHQIRDDSDYASHMDYVHINPVKHGLVHTVADWPHSTFHRLVHAGMYPPDWAGSDSMLPDYGFDE
;
A
#
# COMPACT_ATOMS: atom_id res chain seq x y z
N MET A 1 -10.77 36.05 16.55
CA MET A 1 -10.11 36.32 15.26
C MET A 1 -9.36 35.08 14.80
N ASN A 2 -9.30 34.83 13.50
CA ASN A 2 -9.47 33.50 12.90
C ASN A 2 -8.15 32.79 12.55
N ARG A 3 -7.77 31.72 13.28
CA ARG A 3 -6.70 30.76 12.91
C ARG A 3 -7.24 29.43 12.33
N ARG A 4 -8.56 29.26 12.23
CA ARG A 4 -9.21 28.00 11.80
C ARG A 4 -9.48 27.89 10.29
N ASN A 5 -9.43 29.02 9.56
CA ASN A 5 -9.68 29.03 8.11
C ASN A 5 -8.43 28.92 7.23
N GLY A 6 -7.22 29.05 7.79
CA GLY A 6 -5.96 28.89 7.04
C GLY A 6 -5.61 27.43 6.73
N ALA A 7 -5.71 26.56 7.74
CA ALA A 7 -5.35 25.14 7.62
C ALA A 7 -6.27 24.38 6.65
N ARG A 8 -7.58 24.66 6.67
CA ARG A 8 -8.56 24.04 5.75
C ARG A 8 -8.36 24.44 4.28
N ARG A 9 -7.73 25.59 4.00
CA ARG A 9 -7.41 26.04 2.64
C ARG A 9 -6.09 25.44 2.14
N ILE A 10 -5.13 25.20 3.02
CA ILE A 10 -3.86 24.53 2.69
C ILE A 10 -4.09 23.02 2.45
N LEU A 11 -4.93 22.36 3.24
CA LEU A 11 -5.23 20.92 3.12
C LEU A 11 -5.97 20.56 1.81
N ARG A 12 -6.89 21.40 1.32
CA ARG A 12 -7.54 21.19 0.00
C ARG A 12 -6.61 21.50 -1.18
N THR A 13 -5.55 22.28 -0.96
CA THR A 13 -4.58 22.62 -2.00
C THR A 13 -3.53 21.50 -2.14
N LEU A 14 -3.18 20.81 -1.04
CA LEU A 14 -2.21 19.71 -1.03
C LEU A 14 -2.78 18.39 -1.57
N GLY A 15 -4.04 18.04 -1.28
CA GLY A 15 -4.69 16.88 -1.91
C GLY A 15 -4.82 17.02 -3.44
N ARG A 16 -5.07 18.24 -3.92
CA ARG A 16 -5.10 18.55 -5.36
C ARG A 16 -3.69 18.52 -5.99
N LEU A 17 -2.65 18.86 -5.22
CA LEU A 17 -1.25 18.75 -5.64
C LEU A 17 -0.79 17.28 -5.72
N ALA A 18 -1.31 16.37 -4.89
CA ALA A 18 -1.02 14.94 -4.99
C ALA A 18 -1.68 14.30 -6.24
N GLU A 19 -2.92 14.68 -6.55
CA GLU A 19 -3.60 14.32 -7.81
C GLU A 19 -2.87 14.90 -9.04
N GLU A 20 -2.43 16.16 -8.98
CA GLU A 20 -1.66 16.80 -10.08
C GLU A 20 -0.26 16.20 -10.23
N LEU A 21 0.42 15.78 -9.15
CA LEU A 21 1.72 15.11 -9.21
C LEU A 21 1.62 13.66 -9.72
N ALA A 22 0.55 12.93 -9.39
CA ALA A 22 0.33 11.57 -9.86
C ALA A 22 -0.04 11.50 -11.36
N ASP A 23 -0.71 12.52 -11.88
CA ASP A 23 -1.05 12.66 -13.31
C ASP A 23 0.06 13.39 -14.12
N SER A 24 0.98 14.10 -13.44
CA SER A 24 2.10 14.81 -14.08
C SER A 24 3.14 13.91 -14.73
N ASP A 25 3.20 12.62 -14.36
CA ASP A 25 4.20 11.67 -14.86
C ASP A 25 4.01 11.35 -16.36
N ASP A 26 2.82 11.60 -16.93
CA ASP A 26 2.52 11.47 -18.37
C ASP A 26 2.74 12.79 -19.14
N ARG A 27 2.65 13.96 -18.47
CA ARG A 27 2.99 15.28 -19.07
C ARG A 27 4.47 15.62 -19.01
N ALA A 28 5.21 15.04 -18.06
CA ALA A 28 6.63 15.30 -17.80
C ALA A 28 7.58 14.86 -18.94
N PHE A 29 7.12 14.05 -19.90
CA PHE A 29 7.96 13.72 -21.08
C PHE A 29 8.19 14.93 -22.00
N ARG A 30 7.40 16.01 -21.89
CA ARG A 30 7.57 17.23 -22.71
C ARG A 30 8.27 18.39 -22.01
N ALA A 31 8.53 18.32 -20.72
CA ALA A 31 9.24 19.37 -19.98
C ALA A 31 10.13 18.73 -18.91
N GLY A 32 11.45 18.91 -19.02
CA GLY A 32 12.46 18.32 -18.14
C GLY A 32 12.34 18.76 -16.67
N CYS A 33 11.41 18.16 -15.94
CA CYS A 33 11.23 18.31 -14.50
C CYS A 33 11.97 17.18 -13.74
N PRO A 34 12.46 17.41 -12.52
CA PRO A 34 13.42 16.52 -11.86
C PRO A 34 12.76 15.20 -11.44
N MET A 35 13.46 14.08 -11.68
CA MET A 35 13.10 12.78 -11.10
C MET A 35 13.05 12.90 -9.57
N SER A 36 12.09 12.22 -8.93
CA SER A 36 12.02 12.13 -7.47
C SER A 36 13.38 11.70 -6.89
N HIS A 37 14.01 12.53 -6.06
CA HIS A 37 15.28 12.24 -5.36
C HIS A 37 15.10 11.27 -4.17
N TYR A 38 13.97 10.55 -4.12
CA TYR A 38 13.67 9.61 -3.06
C TYR A 38 14.66 8.43 -3.09
N ARG A 39 15.38 8.25 -1.98
CA ARG A 39 16.35 7.16 -1.80
C ARG A 39 15.77 6.15 -0.83
N ARG A 40 15.62 4.92 -1.31
CA ARG A 40 15.15 3.78 -0.50
C ARG A 40 16.12 3.51 0.65
N SER A 41 15.57 3.19 1.82
CA SER A 41 16.38 2.70 2.93
C SER A 41 17.07 1.40 2.55
N ASN A 42 18.31 1.24 3.02
CA ASN A 42 19.13 0.05 2.82
C ASN A 42 19.54 -0.59 4.16
N VAL A 43 18.81 -0.29 5.24
CA VAL A 43 19.06 -0.86 6.57
C VAL A 43 18.64 -2.32 6.59
N THR A 44 19.57 -3.22 6.92
CA THR A 44 19.30 -4.66 6.98
C THR A 44 18.53 -5.03 8.25
N GLY A 45 17.68 -6.05 8.18
CA GLY A 45 16.89 -6.50 9.33
C GLY A 45 15.76 -5.55 9.75
N ALA A 46 15.57 -4.46 9.02
CA ALA A 46 14.60 -3.43 9.39
C ALA A 46 13.15 -3.87 9.11
N THR A 47 12.25 -3.22 9.84
CA THR A 47 10.81 -3.31 9.64
C THR A 47 10.32 -2.14 8.80
N PHE A 48 9.45 -2.43 7.85
CA PHE A 48 8.94 -1.46 6.89
C PHE A 48 7.42 -1.56 6.78
N PHE A 49 6.76 -0.40 6.78
CA PHE A 49 5.40 -0.27 6.29
C PHE A 49 5.42 0.04 4.79
N PHE A 50 4.45 -0.51 4.04
CA PHE A 50 4.31 -0.29 2.61
C PHE A 50 2.88 0.07 2.23
N THR A 51 2.76 0.98 1.25
CA THR A 51 1.53 1.18 0.47
C THR A 51 1.76 0.74 -0.96
N VAL A 52 0.95 -0.22 -1.44
CA VAL A 52 0.99 -0.67 -2.85
C VAL A 52 -0.37 -0.47 -3.49
N ALA A 53 -0.44 0.44 -4.45
CA ALA A 53 -1.67 0.82 -5.12
C ALA A 53 -1.81 0.19 -6.52
N MET A 54 -3.06 -0.03 -6.92
CA MET A 54 -3.40 -0.41 -8.28
C MET A 54 -3.31 0.80 -9.21
N HIS A 55 -2.99 0.56 -10.48
CA HIS A 55 -2.94 1.64 -11.46
C HIS A 55 -4.33 2.25 -11.62
N ARG A 56 -4.40 3.59 -11.60
CA ARG A 56 -5.66 4.35 -11.66
C ARG A 56 -6.69 3.92 -10.61
N ARG A 57 -6.22 3.40 -9.47
CA ARG A 57 -7.07 2.97 -8.36
C ARG A 57 -8.16 1.97 -8.79
N GLN A 58 -7.87 1.12 -9.78
CA GLN A 58 -8.82 0.08 -10.19
C GLN A 58 -9.12 -0.88 -9.01
N PRO A 59 -10.40 -1.18 -8.73
CA PRO A 59 -10.80 -1.86 -7.49
C PRO A 59 -10.80 -3.40 -7.61
N ILE A 60 -9.64 -4.01 -7.93
CA ILE A 60 -9.54 -5.44 -8.25
C ILE A 60 -8.86 -6.30 -7.17
N LEU A 61 -8.26 -5.68 -6.15
CA LEU A 61 -7.44 -6.40 -5.15
C LEU A 61 -8.24 -7.36 -4.27
N THR A 62 -9.54 -7.13 -4.14
CA THR A 62 -10.45 -7.97 -3.33
C THR A 62 -11.07 -9.12 -4.13
N ASP A 63 -10.86 -9.16 -5.45
CA ASP A 63 -11.38 -10.23 -6.30
C ASP A 63 -10.66 -11.54 -6.01
N GLU A 64 -11.42 -12.64 -5.96
CA GLU A 64 -10.90 -13.95 -5.58
C GLU A 64 -9.71 -14.42 -6.45
N PRO A 65 -9.73 -14.29 -7.79
CA PRO A 65 -8.58 -14.65 -8.63
C PRO A 65 -7.33 -13.82 -8.30
N PHE A 66 -7.50 -12.51 -8.07
CA PHE A 66 -6.40 -11.62 -7.75
C PHE A 66 -5.81 -11.94 -6.37
N ARG A 67 -6.66 -12.12 -5.36
CA ARG A 67 -6.23 -12.49 -4.00
C ARG A 67 -5.48 -13.80 -3.97
N ARG A 68 -5.91 -14.79 -4.76
CA ARG A 68 -5.22 -16.07 -4.91
C ARG A 68 -3.84 -15.88 -5.53
N ALA A 69 -3.77 -15.20 -6.67
CA ALA A 69 -2.50 -14.90 -7.34
C ALA A 69 -1.52 -14.15 -6.42
N LEU A 70 -2.01 -13.16 -5.65
CA LEU A 70 -1.20 -12.41 -4.70
C LEU A 70 -0.68 -13.31 -3.57
N ARG A 71 -1.55 -14.16 -3.00
CA ARG A 71 -1.15 -15.10 -1.94
C ARG A 71 -0.09 -16.08 -2.43
N ASP A 72 -0.27 -16.64 -3.62
CA ASP A 72 0.65 -17.61 -4.18
C ASP A 72 1.99 -16.96 -4.55
N ALA A 73 1.97 -15.77 -5.16
CA ALA A 73 3.18 -14.99 -5.45
C ALA A 73 3.96 -14.62 -4.18
N VAL A 74 3.27 -14.20 -3.11
CA VAL A 74 3.91 -13.89 -1.82
C VAL A 74 4.52 -15.14 -1.21
N ARG A 75 3.85 -16.30 -1.30
CA ARG A 75 4.40 -17.58 -0.81
C ARG A 75 5.66 -17.98 -1.57
N GLU A 76 5.60 -18.01 -2.91
CA GLU A 76 6.73 -18.35 -3.78
C GLU A 76 7.94 -17.44 -3.50
N VAL A 77 7.73 -16.13 -3.44
CA VAL A 77 8.83 -15.18 -3.17
C VAL A 77 9.44 -15.36 -1.78
N ARG A 78 8.64 -15.75 -0.78
CA ARG A 78 9.13 -15.99 0.59
C ARG A 78 9.96 -17.27 0.73
N GLU A 79 9.82 -18.23 -0.18
CA GLU A 79 10.64 -19.44 -0.19
C GLU A 79 12.10 -19.09 -0.53
N ASP A 80 12.32 -18.22 -1.51
CA ASP A 80 13.67 -17.80 -1.95
C ASP A 80 14.22 -16.59 -1.19
N MET A 81 13.35 -15.64 -0.81
CA MET A 81 13.72 -14.37 -0.19
C MET A 81 12.85 -14.15 1.05
N PRO A 82 13.16 -14.82 2.18
CA PRO A 82 12.31 -14.81 3.37
C PRO A 82 12.10 -13.41 3.95
N PHE A 83 10.92 -13.19 4.52
CA PHE A 83 10.56 -12.03 5.34
C PHE A 83 9.37 -12.39 6.24
N ALA A 84 9.22 -11.69 7.35
CA ALA A 84 8.05 -11.80 8.23
C ALA A 84 6.93 -10.87 7.72
N ILE A 85 5.67 -11.29 7.91
CA ILE A 85 4.49 -10.48 7.61
C ILE A 85 3.77 -10.22 8.93
N ASP A 86 3.98 -9.03 9.45
CA ASP A 86 3.46 -8.61 10.76
C ASP A 86 1.99 -8.22 10.61
N ALA A 87 1.71 -7.33 9.64
CA ALA A 87 0.38 -6.87 9.30
C ALA A 87 0.16 -6.82 7.79
N TRP A 88 -1.10 -7.01 7.37
CA TRP A 88 -1.53 -6.84 5.99
C TRP A 88 -3.02 -6.50 5.95
N VAL A 89 -3.41 -5.58 5.08
CA VAL A 89 -4.81 -5.32 4.68
C VAL A 89 -4.88 -5.15 3.17
N LEU A 90 -5.89 -5.74 2.55
CA LEU A 90 -6.28 -5.46 1.18
C LEU A 90 -7.50 -4.56 1.20
N LEU A 91 -7.43 -3.43 0.52
CA LEU A 91 -8.58 -2.63 0.11
C LEU A 91 -8.84 -2.91 -1.38
N PRO A 92 -9.96 -2.47 -1.96
CA PRO A 92 -10.26 -2.75 -3.36
C PRO A 92 -9.17 -2.29 -4.34
N ASP A 93 -8.54 -1.14 -4.09
CA ASP A 93 -7.64 -0.46 -5.03
C ASP A 93 -6.20 -0.25 -4.52
N HIS A 94 -5.91 -0.60 -3.27
CA HIS A 94 -4.56 -0.62 -2.72
C HIS A 94 -4.46 -1.57 -1.52
N LEU A 95 -3.23 -1.81 -1.08
CA LEU A 95 -2.96 -2.59 0.13
C LEU A 95 -1.97 -1.84 1.00
N HIS A 96 -2.05 -2.11 2.30
CA HIS A 96 -1.04 -1.76 3.28
C HIS A 96 -0.49 -3.01 3.95
N CYS A 97 0.80 -3.04 4.23
CA CYS A 97 1.39 -4.14 4.97
C CYS A 97 2.68 -3.75 5.69
N ILE A 98 3.02 -4.52 6.72
CA ILE A 98 4.26 -4.37 7.49
C ILE A 98 5.08 -5.65 7.34
N TRP A 99 6.33 -5.51 6.89
CA TRP A 99 7.29 -6.61 6.81
C TRP A 99 8.50 -6.34 7.68
N THR A 100 9.04 -7.40 8.29
CA THR A 100 10.39 -7.40 8.88
C THR A 100 11.30 -8.27 8.03
N LEU A 101 12.43 -7.70 7.61
CA LEU A 101 13.42 -8.40 6.80
C LEU A 101 14.41 -9.20 7.66
N PRO A 102 15.09 -10.21 7.11
CA PRO A 102 16.22 -10.87 7.77
C PRO A 102 17.34 -9.89 8.13
N SER A 103 18.08 -10.16 9.20
CA SER A 103 19.11 -9.27 9.76
C SER A 103 20.22 -8.87 8.76
N ASN A 104 20.45 -9.67 7.74
CA ASN A 104 21.46 -9.48 6.70
C ASN A 104 20.88 -9.03 5.34
N ASP A 105 19.62 -8.62 5.30
CA ASP A 105 18.91 -8.29 4.05
C ASP A 105 18.11 -6.98 4.19
N ALA A 106 18.12 -6.17 3.13
CA ALA A 106 17.36 -4.91 3.01
C ALA A 106 16.54 -4.85 1.69
N ASP A 107 16.54 -5.90 0.88
CA ASP A 107 16.02 -5.89 -0.49
C ASP A 107 14.51 -6.20 -0.55
N PHE A 108 13.72 -5.33 0.08
CA PHE A 108 12.26 -5.32 -0.10
C PHE A 108 11.88 -4.95 -1.55
N GLY A 109 12.75 -4.22 -2.26
CA GLY A 109 12.55 -3.78 -3.64
C GLY A 109 12.41 -4.95 -4.60
N ARG A 110 13.33 -5.91 -4.56
CA ARG A 110 13.31 -7.12 -5.38
C ARG A 110 12.13 -8.01 -5.03
N ARG A 111 11.81 -8.18 -3.74
CA ARG A 111 10.64 -8.94 -3.29
C ARG A 111 9.35 -8.41 -3.91
N TRP A 112 9.09 -7.10 -3.78
CA TRP A 112 7.94 -6.46 -4.41
C TRP A 112 7.97 -6.58 -5.94
N GLY A 113 9.14 -6.43 -6.58
CA GLY A 113 9.30 -6.61 -8.02
C GLY A 113 8.88 -8.00 -8.50
N CYS A 114 9.35 -9.05 -7.80
CA CYS A 114 8.98 -10.43 -8.09
C CYS A 114 7.48 -10.68 -7.85
N ILE A 115 6.94 -10.24 -6.71
CA ILE A 115 5.51 -10.40 -6.37
C ILE A 115 4.64 -9.76 -7.46
N LYS A 116 4.88 -8.48 -7.79
CA LYS A 116 4.10 -7.75 -8.81
C LYS A 116 4.19 -8.44 -10.18
N ARG A 117 5.37 -8.97 -10.54
CA ARG A 117 5.57 -9.70 -11.80
C ARG A 117 4.78 -11.01 -11.84
N LEU A 118 4.83 -11.81 -10.77
CA LEU A 118 4.13 -13.10 -10.70
C LEU A 118 2.61 -12.89 -10.75
N VAL A 119 2.08 -11.95 -9.96
CA VAL A 119 0.65 -11.61 -9.99
C VAL A 119 0.24 -11.12 -11.36
N THR A 120 0.99 -10.19 -11.95
CA THR A 120 0.71 -9.69 -13.32
C THR A 120 0.61 -10.85 -14.30
N ARG A 121 1.56 -11.78 -14.30
CA ARG A 121 1.53 -12.94 -15.20
C ARG A 121 0.31 -13.82 -15.00
N ALA A 122 -0.13 -14.00 -13.76
CA ALA A 122 -1.26 -14.87 -13.43
C ALA A 122 -2.61 -14.27 -13.82
N VAL A 123 -2.74 -12.94 -13.81
CA VAL A 123 -4.05 -12.27 -13.91
C VAL A 123 -4.16 -11.32 -15.12
N ALA A 124 -3.11 -11.13 -15.91
CA ALA A 124 -3.10 -10.13 -16.98
C ALA A 124 -4.20 -10.30 -18.02
N ALA A 125 -4.58 -11.54 -18.35
CA ALA A 125 -5.64 -11.81 -19.32
C ALA A 125 -7.00 -11.23 -18.89
N ASP A 126 -7.25 -11.15 -17.59
CA ASP A 126 -8.54 -10.75 -17.03
C ASP A 126 -8.57 -9.28 -16.58
N TYR A 127 -7.43 -8.74 -16.14
CA TYR A 127 -7.39 -7.42 -15.48
C TYR A 127 -6.52 -6.37 -16.19
N GLU A 128 -5.75 -6.71 -17.23
CA GLU A 128 -5.04 -5.66 -17.98
C GLU A 128 -5.99 -4.84 -18.85
N GLN A 129 -5.92 -3.53 -18.65
CA GLN A 129 -6.64 -2.55 -19.46
C GLN A 129 -5.76 -2.11 -20.63
N ALA A 130 -6.03 -2.61 -21.83
CA ALA A 130 -5.25 -2.28 -23.02
C ALA A 130 -5.26 -0.78 -23.33
N ASP A 131 -6.41 -0.12 -23.14
CA ASP A 131 -6.62 1.30 -23.40
C ASP A 131 -5.86 2.22 -22.43
N TRP A 132 -5.32 1.69 -21.33
CA TRP A 132 -4.53 2.45 -20.36
C TRP A 132 -3.03 2.38 -20.64
N ARG A 133 -2.61 1.71 -21.72
CA ARG A 133 -1.19 1.59 -22.10
C ARG A 133 -0.71 2.87 -22.77
N THR A 134 0.01 3.69 -22.02
CA THR A 134 0.70 4.88 -22.56
C THR A 134 1.96 4.47 -23.34
N PRO A 135 2.47 5.29 -24.28
CA PRO A 135 3.72 5.00 -25.00
C PRO A 135 4.90 4.68 -24.07
N SER A 136 4.97 5.37 -22.93
CA SER A 136 5.97 5.11 -21.88
C SER A 136 5.87 3.70 -21.32
N ARG A 137 4.65 3.24 -20.98
CA ARG A 137 4.42 1.88 -20.47
C ARG A 137 4.70 0.81 -21.53
N ILE A 138 4.35 1.07 -22.79
CA ILE A 138 4.64 0.15 -23.91
C ILE A 138 6.15 -0.05 -24.05
N THR A 139 6.92 1.05 -24.12
CA THR A 139 8.38 1.01 -24.24
C THR A 139 9.03 0.27 -23.08
N ARG A 140 8.51 0.45 -21.86
CA ARG A 140 9.04 -0.18 -20.65
C ARG A 140 8.45 -1.56 -20.36
N ARG A 141 7.53 -2.05 -21.21
CA ARG A 141 6.79 -3.30 -21.04
C ARG A 141 6.10 -3.39 -19.67
N GLU A 142 5.54 -2.27 -19.22
CA GLU A 142 4.87 -2.15 -17.93
C GLU A 142 3.39 -2.51 -18.05
N SER A 143 2.92 -3.34 -17.10
CA SER A 143 1.50 -3.68 -16.95
C SER A 143 0.66 -2.49 -16.52
N THR A 144 -0.63 -2.53 -16.86
CA THR A 144 -1.64 -1.58 -16.40
C THR A 144 -2.33 -2.00 -15.11
N ILE A 145 -1.86 -3.05 -14.43
CA ILE A 145 -2.40 -3.51 -13.13
C ILE A 145 -1.89 -2.64 -11.97
N TRP A 146 -0.59 -2.41 -11.91
CA TRP A 146 0.05 -1.78 -10.75
C TRP A 146 0.39 -0.31 -10.99
N GLN A 147 0.23 0.52 -9.96
CA GLN A 147 0.91 1.81 -9.92
C GLN A 147 2.43 1.60 -10.00
N ARG A 148 3.13 2.57 -10.62
CA ARG A 148 4.60 2.58 -10.63
C ARG A 148 5.12 2.74 -9.21
N ARG A 149 6.21 2.02 -8.91
CA ARG A 149 6.82 1.97 -7.57
C ARG A 149 5.79 1.53 -6.51
N PHE A 150 6.09 1.83 -5.27
CA PHE A 150 5.29 1.67 -4.07
C PHE A 150 5.84 2.67 -3.04
N TRP A 151 5.04 3.02 -2.04
CA TRP A 151 5.54 3.81 -0.91
C TRP A 151 6.09 2.88 0.16
N GLU A 152 7.13 3.32 0.85
CA GLU A 152 7.62 2.64 2.04
C GLU A 152 8.02 3.62 3.13
N HIS A 153 7.86 3.20 4.38
CA HIS A 153 8.36 3.88 5.57
C HIS A 153 9.10 2.88 6.45
N GLN A 154 10.35 3.21 6.81
CA GLN A 154 11.10 2.42 7.78
C GLN A 154 10.59 2.73 9.18
N ILE A 155 10.08 1.71 9.86
CA ILE A 155 9.62 1.81 11.23
C ILE A 155 10.83 2.03 12.15
N ARG A 156 10.73 3.04 13.02
CA ARG A 156 11.89 3.56 13.78
C ARG A 156 11.96 3.07 15.22
N ASP A 157 10.81 2.81 15.83
CA ASP A 157 10.68 2.41 17.22
C ASP A 157 9.33 1.71 17.46
N ASP A 158 9.11 1.24 18.69
CA ASP A 158 7.91 0.48 19.08
C ASP A 158 6.62 1.31 19.01
N SER A 159 6.69 2.63 19.21
CA SER A 159 5.52 3.51 19.12
C SER A 159 5.10 3.70 17.67
N ASP A 160 6.07 3.88 16.78
CA ASP A 160 5.89 3.95 15.34
C ASP A 160 5.34 2.61 14.81
N TYR A 161 5.86 1.49 15.33
CA TYR A 161 5.37 0.14 15.02
C TYR A 161 3.90 -0.04 15.40
N ALA A 162 3.54 0.25 16.65
CA ALA A 162 2.17 0.11 17.13
C ALA A 162 1.20 0.99 16.32
N SER A 163 1.59 2.23 16.03
CA SER A 163 0.76 3.16 15.24
C SER A 163 0.50 2.64 13.82
N HIS A 164 1.50 2.04 13.17
CA HIS A 164 1.32 1.47 11.84
C HIS A 164 0.55 0.14 11.87
N MET A 165 0.72 -0.69 12.90
CA MET A 165 -0.08 -1.90 13.11
C MET A 165 -1.56 -1.55 13.17
N ASP A 166 -1.91 -0.57 14.01
CA ASP A 166 -3.27 -0.05 14.13
C ASP A 166 -3.77 0.52 12.80
N TYR A 167 -2.94 1.32 12.14
CA TYR A 167 -3.28 1.96 10.87
C TYR A 167 -3.63 0.95 9.78
N VAL A 168 -2.88 -0.16 9.67
CA VAL A 168 -3.17 -1.23 8.72
C VAL A 168 -4.58 -1.79 8.95
N HIS A 169 -4.95 -2.07 10.21
CA HIS A 169 -6.22 -2.75 10.49
C HIS A 169 -7.42 -1.80 10.53
N ILE A 170 -7.25 -0.54 10.88
CA ILE A 170 -8.33 0.47 10.87
C ILE A 170 -8.68 0.97 9.47
N ASN A 171 -7.81 0.75 8.48
CA ASN A 171 -7.92 1.34 7.15
C ASN A 171 -9.27 1.04 6.43
N PRO A 172 -9.85 -0.18 6.51
CA PRO A 172 -11.17 -0.44 5.93
C PRO A 172 -12.29 0.45 6.51
N VAL A 173 -12.23 0.78 7.80
CA VAL A 173 -13.16 1.72 8.45
C VAL A 173 -12.86 3.16 8.01
N LYS A 174 -11.59 3.55 7.96
CA LYS A 174 -11.15 4.88 7.46
C LYS A 174 -11.68 5.16 6.04
N HIS A 175 -11.73 4.12 5.19
CA HIS A 175 -12.24 4.19 3.82
C HIS A 175 -13.74 3.91 3.69
N GLY A 176 -14.46 3.73 4.80
CA GLY A 176 -15.91 3.55 4.80
C GLY A 176 -16.39 2.23 4.19
N LEU A 177 -15.52 1.22 4.10
CA LEU A 177 -15.87 -0.10 3.55
C LEU A 177 -16.67 -0.94 4.55
N VAL A 178 -16.43 -0.73 5.84
CA VAL A 178 -17.10 -1.40 6.96
C VAL A 178 -17.25 -0.44 8.14
N HIS A 179 -18.20 -0.70 9.03
CA HIS A 179 -18.38 0.08 10.26
C HIS A 179 -17.45 -0.37 11.39
N THR A 180 -17.04 -1.64 11.39
CA THR A 180 -16.12 -2.21 12.36
C THR A 180 -14.99 -2.99 11.69
N VAL A 181 -13.80 -3.00 12.28
CA VAL A 181 -12.63 -3.68 11.71
C VAL A 181 -12.88 -5.19 11.58
N ALA A 182 -13.61 -5.78 12.51
CA ALA A 182 -13.97 -7.20 12.51
C ALA A 182 -14.80 -7.62 11.28
N ASP A 183 -15.53 -6.69 10.65
CA ASP A 183 -16.34 -7.01 9.47
C ASP A 183 -15.50 -7.12 8.19
N TRP A 184 -14.23 -6.70 8.19
CA TRP A 184 -13.38 -6.76 7.00
C TRP A 184 -12.59 -8.09 6.93
N PRO A 185 -12.87 -8.98 5.96
CA PRO A 185 -12.26 -10.31 5.92
C PRO A 185 -10.83 -10.30 5.35
N HIS A 186 -10.42 -9.23 4.66
CA HIS A 186 -9.20 -9.22 3.86
C HIS A 186 -8.02 -8.57 4.59
N SER A 187 -7.79 -8.96 5.85
CA SER A 187 -6.67 -8.48 6.65
C SER A 187 -6.09 -9.56 7.57
N THR A 188 -4.93 -9.28 8.15
CA THR A 188 -4.36 -10.14 9.20
C THR A 188 -5.03 -9.93 10.57
N PHE A 189 -6.00 -9.03 10.72
CA PHE A 189 -6.66 -8.71 11.99
C PHE A 189 -7.18 -9.97 12.68
N HIS A 190 -7.94 -10.80 11.97
CA HIS A 190 -8.52 -12.05 12.48
C HIS A 190 -7.48 -13.01 13.07
N ARG A 191 -6.33 -13.13 12.40
CA ARG A 191 -5.20 -13.94 12.87
C ARG A 191 -4.62 -13.37 14.17
N LEU A 192 -4.50 -12.05 14.25
CA LEU A 192 -3.94 -11.37 15.41
C LEU A 192 -4.91 -11.34 16.60
N VAL A 193 -6.22 -11.32 16.36
CA VAL A 193 -7.25 -11.56 17.38
C VAL A 193 -7.12 -12.95 17.95
N HIS A 194 -7.00 -13.98 17.10
CA HIS A 194 -6.81 -15.36 17.56
C HIS A 194 -5.50 -15.54 18.36
N ALA A 195 -4.46 -14.77 18.03
CA ALA A 195 -3.20 -14.75 18.76
C ALA A 195 -3.23 -13.90 20.05
N GLY A 196 -4.36 -13.25 20.37
CA GLY A 196 -4.51 -12.40 21.57
C GLY A 196 -3.84 -11.03 21.48
N MET A 197 -3.44 -10.59 20.27
CA MET A 197 -2.78 -9.29 20.07
C MET A 197 -3.77 -8.13 19.91
N TYR A 198 -4.97 -8.41 19.38
CA TYR A 198 -6.09 -7.45 19.33
C TYR A 198 -7.33 -8.02 20.00
N PRO A 199 -8.15 -7.19 20.68
CA PRO A 199 -9.49 -7.59 21.04
C PRO A 199 -10.39 -7.67 19.78
N PRO A 200 -11.37 -8.59 19.74
CA PRO A 200 -12.25 -8.76 18.56
C PRO A 200 -13.09 -7.51 18.25
N ASP A 201 -13.37 -6.68 19.24
CA ASP A 201 -14.14 -5.43 19.17
C ASP A 201 -13.24 -4.17 19.20
N TRP A 202 -11.95 -4.33 18.86
CA TRP A 202 -10.93 -3.28 19.03
C TRP A 202 -11.30 -1.90 18.49
N ALA A 203 -11.83 -1.81 17.27
CA ALA A 203 -12.18 -0.54 16.68
C ALA A 203 -13.33 -0.65 15.67
N GLY A 204 -14.19 0.38 15.69
CA GLY A 204 -15.44 0.39 14.93
C GLY A 204 -16.57 1.03 15.71
N SER A 205 -17.56 1.58 14.99
CA SER A 205 -18.74 2.29 15.51
C SER A 205 -18.46 3.42 16.53
N ASP A 206 -18.60 4.67 16.08
CA ASP A 206 -18.63 5.92 16.87
C ASP A 206 -17.38 6.38 17.63
N SER A 207 -16.28 5.63 17.63
CA SER A 207 -14.98 6.14 18.08
C SER A 207 -14.39 7.13 17.05
N MET A 208 -14.04 8.36 17.47
CA MET A 208 -13.23 9.25 16.64
C MET A 208 -11.97 8.49 16.19
N LEU A 209 -11.82 8.30 14.87
CA LEU A 209 -10.63 7.67 14.31
C LEU A 209 -9.42 8.52 14.71
N PRO A 210 -8.39 7.93 15.35
CA PRO A 210 -7.16 8.64 15.64
C PRO A 210 -6.58 9.20 14.33
N ASP A 211 -6.13 10.45 14.36
CA ASP A 211 -5.35 10.99 13.27
C ASP A 211 -3.94 10.41 13.38
N TYR A 212 -3.68 9.37 12.61
CA TYR A 212 -2.38 8.71 12.56
C TYR A 212 -1.35 9.48 11.71
N GLY A 213 -1.72 10.60 11.07
CA GLY A 213 -0.80 11.44 10.29
C GLY A 213 -0.21 10.77 9.05
N PHE A 214 -0.78 9.64 8.62
CA PHE A 214 -0.41 8.93 7.40
C PHE A 214 -1.29 9.44 6.25
N ASP A 215 -0.72 10.29 5.39
CA ASP A 215 -1.32 10.69 4.12
C ASP A 215 -1.07 9.59 3.07
N GLU A 216 -2.12 9.19 2.35
CA GLU A 216 -2.08 8.21 1.24
C GLU A 216 -1.86 8.87 -0.13
#